data_AF-A0A6L5K057-F1
#
_entry.id   AF-A0A6L5K057-F1
#
_cell.length_a   1.000
_cell.length_b   1.000
_cell.length_c   1.000
_cell.angle_alpha   90.00
_cell.angle_beta   90.00
_cell.angle_gamma   90.00
#
_symmetry.space_group_name_H-M   'P 1'
#
loop_
_entity.id
_entity.type
_entity.pdbx_description
1 polymer ?
#
loop_
_entity_poly.entity_id
_entity_poly.type
_entity_poly.pdbx_seq_one_letter_code
_entity_poly.pdbx_strand_id
1 'polypeptide(L)'
;MTLIFVSMIILSLCKSTTPTFGDDLAFLKKFTNAFVLSDESGRKQVALVPEYQGRVMTSTADGEAGISFGWVNRDLIASGQKQ
;
A
#
# COMPACT_ATOMS: atom_id res chain seq x y z
N MET A 1 18.04 -0.56 -41.44
CA MET A 1 16.90 -1.38 -40.96
C MET A 1 17.30 -2.18 -39.72
N THR A 2 17.87 -1.53 -38.69
CA THR A 2 18.21 -2.16 -37.40
C THR A 2 18.23 -1.16 -36.24
N LEU A 3 17.69 0.06 -36.43
CA LEU A 3 17.74 1.14 -35.43
C LEU A 3 16.36 1.61 -34.95
N ILE A 4 15.27 1.03 -35.47
CA ILE A 4 13.89 1.42 -35.10
C ILE A 4 13.36 0.58 -33.93
N PHE A 5 13.99 -0.56 -33.60
CA PHE A 5 13.51 -1.48 -32.57
C PHE A 5 13.88 -1.11 -31.12
N VAL A 6 14.86 -0.21 -30.89
CA VAL A 6 15.33 0.13 -29.53
C VAL A 6 14.45 1.21 -28.86
N SER A 7 13.60 1.91 -29.61
CA SER A 7 12.77 3.02 -29.07
C SER A 7 11.44 2.57 -28.43
N MET A 8 11.00 1.33 -28.62
CA MET A 8 9.64 0.89 -28.25
C MET A 8 9.55 0.17 -26.89
N ILE A 9 10.62 0.20 -26.08
CA ILE A 9 10.65 -0.41 -24.74
C ILE A 9 10.58 0.65 -23.62
N ILE A 10 10.65 1.96 -23.94
CA ILE A 10 10.83 3.03 -22.94
C ILE A 10 9.51 3.67 -22.45
N LEU A 11 8.33 3.21 -22.86
CA LEU A 11 7.07 3.91 -22.52
C LEU A 11 5.94 3.02 -22.00
N SER A 12 6.19 2.30 -20.93
CA SER A 12 5.13 1.83 -20.03
C SER A 12 5.76 1.56 -18.68
N LEU A 13 5.50 2.34 -17.64
CA LEU A 13 4.65 1.85 -16.55
C LEU A 13 4.23 2.98 -15.57
N CYS A 14 3.94 4.21 -16.01
CA CYS A 14 3.20 5.13 -15.13
C CYS A 14 1.71 4.77 -15.14
N LYS A 15 1.38 3.56 -14.69
CA LYS A 15 0.00 3.21 -14.34
C LYS A 15 -0.15 3.57 -12.88
N SER A 16 -0.91 4.63 -12.56
CA SER A 16 -1.36 4.89 -11.20
C SER A 16 -2.39 3.82 -10.83
N THR A 17 -1.91 2.60 -10.62
CA THR A 17 -2.71 1.52 -10.07
C THR A 17 -3.06 1.92 -8.65
N THR A 18 -4.35 1.88 -8.32
CA THR A 18 -4.80 2.00 -6.93
C THR A 18 -3.98 1.02 -6.08
N PRO A 19 -3.29 1.48 -5.02
CA PRO A 19 -2.47 0.60 -4.22
C PRO A 19 -3.30 -0.56 -3.66
N THR A 20 -2.71 -1.75 -3.68
CA THR A 20 -3.28 -2.90 -2.98
C THR A 20 -3.15 -2.72 -1.47
N PHE A 21 -3.88 -3.53 -0.70
CA PHE A 21 -3.70 -3.58 0.75
C PHE A 21 -2.25 -3.90 1.13
N GLY A 22 -1.60 -4.80 0.40
CA GLY A 22 -0.19 -5.14 0.57
C GLY A 22 0.74 -3.96 0.30
N ASP A 23 0.47 -3.14 -0.72
CA ASP A 23 1.25 -1.95 -1.03
C ASP A 23 1.15 -0.89 0.08
N ASP A 24 -0.04 -0.68 0.63
CA ASP A 24 -0.24 0.20 1.77
C ASP A 24 0.38 -0.37 3.05
N LEU A 25 0.24 -1.67 3.30
CA LEU A 25 0.83 -2.34 4.46
C LEU A 25 2.36 -2.26 4.44
N ALA A 26 2.99 -2.51 3.28
CA ALA A 26 4.43 -2.40 3.11
C ALA A 26 4.92 -0.97 3.34
N PHE A 27 4.18 0.02 2.83
CA PHE A 27 4.46 1.42 3.08
C PHE A 27 4.34 1.75 4.58
N LEU A 28 3.27 1.35 5.24
CA LEU A 28 3.06 1.62 6.67
C LEU A 28 4.15 0.98 7.53
N LYS A 29 4.51 -0.29 7.28
CA LYS A 29 5.58 -0.99 8.01
C LYS A 29 6.97 -0.36 7.83
N LYS A 30 7.19 0.39 6.75
CA LYS A 30 8.45 1.10 6.52
C LYS A 30 8.64 2.29 7.47
N PHE A 31 7.55 2.93 7.89
CA PHE A 31 7.58 4.19 8.65
C PHE A 31 6.93 4.10 10.05
N THR A 32 6.23 3.01 10.35
CA THR A 32 5.47 2.79 11.59
C THR A 32 5.50 1.33 12.02
N ASN A 33 5.09 1.02 13.25
CA ASN A 33 4.91 -0.36 13.73
C ASN A 33 3.53 -0.94 13.36
N ALA A 34 3.11 -0.78 12.11
CA ALA A 34 1.82 -1.27 11.64
C ALA A 34 1.70 -2.80 11.78
N PHE A 35 0.57 -3.25 12.30
CA PHE A 35 0.24 -4.67 12.42
C PHE A 35 -1.13 -4.97 11.81
N VAL A 36 -1.36 -6.26 11.50
CA VAL A 36 -2.57 -6.72 10.82
C VAL A 36 -3.38 -7.60 11.76
N LEU A 37 -4.68 -7.33 11.82
CA LEU A 37 -5.68 -8.27 12.30
C LEU A 37 -6.33 -8.94 11.09
N SER A 38 -6.49 -10.26 11.14
CA SER A 38 -7.07 -11.04 10.05
C SER A 38 -8.15 -11.98 10.57
N ASP A 39 -9.14 -12.28 9.73
CA ASP A 39 -10.02 -13.43 9.96
C ASP A 39 -9.27 -14.75 9.79
N GLU A 40 -9.91 -15.87 10.14
CA GLU A 40 -9.33 -17.21 10.04
C GLU A 40 -8.92 -17.59 8.60
N SER A 41 -9.61 -17.03 7.60
CA SER A 41 -9.29 -17.26 6.19
C SER A 41 -8.08 -16.45 5.69
N GLY A 42 -7.66 -15.44 6.46
CA GLY A 42 -6.60 -14.50 6.08
C GLY A 42 -7.01 -13.50 4.99
N ARG A 43 -8.27 -13.49 4.52
CA ARG A 43 -8.71 -12.60 3.44
C ARG A 43 -9.24 -11.27 3.96
N LYS A 44 -9.97 -11.27 5.06
CA LYS A 44 -10.50 -10.04 5.66
C LYS A 44 -9.46 -9.52 6.62
N GLN A 45 -8.82 -8.43 6.25
CA GLN A 45 -7.68 -7.90 7.00
C GLN A 45 -7.88 -6.42 7.32
N VAL A 46 -7.32 -6.01 8.46
CA VAL A 46 -7.31 -4.62 8.92
C VAL A 46 -5.89 -4.29 9.37
N ALA A 47 -5.31 -3.21 8.83
CA ALA A 47 -4.00 -2.71 9.24
C ALA A 47 -4.17 -1.56 10.23
N LEU A 48 -3.50 -1.63 11.39
CA LEU A 48 -3.57 -0.64 12.46
C LEU A 48 -2.19 -0.16 12.86
N VAL A 49 -2.09 1.09 13.32
CA VAL A 49 -0.84 1.71 13.78
C VAL A 49 -0.97 2.16 15.24
N PRO A 50 -0.25 1.51 16.18
CA PRO A 50 -0.28 1.87 17.60
C PRO A 50 0.08 3.33 17.89
N GLU A 51 1.08 3.87 17.16
CA GLU A 51 1.58 5.24 17.31
C GLU A 51 0.52 6.30 17.00
N TYR A 52 -0.48 5.93 16.21
CA TYR A 52 -1.64 6.76 15.86
C TYR A 52 -2.84 6.42 16.74
N GLN A 53 -2.60 6.14 18.03
CA GLN A 53 -3.62 5.77 19.01
C GLN A 53 -4.43 4.54 18.59
N GLY A 54 -3.79 3.59 17.92
CA GLY A 54 -4.45 2.37 17.42
C GLY A 54 -5.39 2.62 16.23
N ARG A 55 -5.19 3.71 15.47
CA ARG A 55 -5.98 4.00 14.27
C ARG A 55 -5.93 2.84 13.28
N VAL A 56 -7.10 2.46 12.76
CA VAL A 56 -7.24 1.63 11.56
C VAL A 56 -6.83 2.46 10.35
N MET A 57 -5.74 2.06 9.69
CA MET A 57 -5.21 2.77 8.53
C MET A 57 -5.96 2.40 7.26
N THR A 58 -6.15 1.11 7.05
CA THR A 58 -6.85 0.55 5.90
C THR A 58 -7.36 -0.85 6.22
N SER A 59 -8.23 -1.38 5.36
CA SER A 59 -8.75 -2.73 5.42
C SER A 59 -8.93 -3.30 4.01
N THR A 60 -9.13 -4.61 3.94
CA THR A 60 -9.41 -5.33 2.68
C THR A 60 -10.29 -6.55 2.94
N ALA A 61 -10.96 -7.03 1.89
CA ALA A 61 -11.77 -8.25 1.91
C ALA A 61 -11.11 -9.44 1.19
N ASP A 62 -10.01 -9.18 0.45
CA ASP A 62 -9.39 -10.14 -0.47
C ASP A 62 -7.88 -10.35 -0.22
N GLY A 63 -7.42 -10.08 1.01
CA GLY A 63 -6.04 -10.27 1.44
C GLY A 63 -5.07 -9.23 0.84
N GLU A 64 -3.77 -9.52 0.90
CA GLU A 64 -2.72 -8.55 0.51
C GLU A 64 -2.83 -8.05 -0.93
N ALA A 65 -3.27 -8.90 -1.86
CA ALA A 65 -3.49 -8.50 -3.26
C ALA A 65 -4.82 -7.75 -3.49
N GLY A 66 -5.67 -7.67 -2.47
CA GLY A 66 -6.96 -7.01 -2.53
C GLY A 66 -6.87 -5.49 -2.58
N ILE A 67 -8.00 -4.86 -2.88
CA ILE A 67 -8.13 -3.39 -2.85
C ILE A 67 -7.90 -2.91 -1.41
N SER A 68 -7.13 -1.85 -1.26
CA SER A 68 -7.02 -1.08 -0.03
C SER A 68 -8.23 -0.13 0.09
N PHE A 69 -9.03 -0.28 1.15
CA PHE A 69 -10.23 0.55 1.32
C PHE A 69 -9.95 1.91 1.99
N GLY A 70 -8.82 2.04 2.67
CA GLY A 70 -8.43 3.24 3.39
C GLY A 70 -7.72 4.28 2.50
N TRP A 71 -7.67 5.51 3.00
CA TRP A 71 -6.81 6.54 2.46
C TRP A 71 -5.57 6.71 3.35
N VAL A 72 -4.38 6.57 2.76
CA VAL A 72 -3.09 6.67 3.43
C VAL A 72 -2.36 7.94 2.99
N ASN A 73 -2.13 8.87 3.92
CA ASN A 73 -1.37 10.09 3.64
C ASN A 73 0.14 9.78 3.60
N ARG A 74 0.61 9.33 2.43
CA ARG A 74 1.98 8.85 2.26
C ARG A 74 3.03 9.95 2.53
N ASP A 75 2.76 11.18 2.13
CA ASP A 75 3.71 12.29 2.32
C ASP A 75 3.85 12.66 3.80
N LEU A 76 2.74 12.74 4.55
CA LEU A 76 2.77 13.02 5.99
C LEU A 76 3.46 11.90 6.78
N ILE A 77 3.14 10.64 6.46
CA ILE A 77 3.72 9.49 7.17
C ILE A 77 5.23 9.40 6.86
N ALA A 78 5.63 9.64 5.62
CA ALA A 78 7.05 9.63 5.23
C ALA A 78 7.85 10.81 5.82
N SER A 79 7.20 11.94 6.12
CA SER A 79 7.87 13.08 6.75
C SER A 79 8.16 12.87 8.24
N GLY A 80 7.57 11.85 8.87
CA GLY A 80 7.70 11.58 10.30
C GLY A 80 6.94 12.57 11.20
N GLN A 81 6.13 13.45 10.61
CA GLN A 81 5.21 14.30 11.38
C GLN A 81 4.08 13.45 11.96
N LYS A 82 3.54 13.90 13.11
CA LYS A 82 2.47 13.17 13.79
C LYS A 82 1.16 13.32 13.03
N GLN A 83 0.46 12.19 12.86
CA GLN A 83 -0.89 12.13 12.34
C GLN A 83 -1.93 12.57 13.38
#